data_AF-A0A8C1LRI7-F1
#
_entry.id   AF-A0A8C1LRI7-F1
#
_cell.length_a   1.000
_cell.length_b   1.000
_cell.length_c   1.000
_cell.angle_alpha   90.00
_cell.angle_beta   90.00
_cell.angle_gamma   90.00
#
_symmetry.space_group_name_H-M   'P 1'
#
loop_
_entity.id
_entity.type
_entity.pdbx_description
1 polymer ?
#
loop_
_entity_poly.entity_id
_entity_poly.type
_entity_poly.pdbx_seq_one_letter_code
_entity_poly.pdbx_strand_id
1 'polypeptide(L)'
;MGTNSQVRLLLWKNWTVRKRQKARLFMEIMWPVVLFIGLVWLRRANPLYRQHECHFPNKAMPSTGILPWIQGIFCNANNPCFQHPTRGESPGLVSNYNNSILARFWADAQELLFKDPEFLQLGRLWGELMAMSNFMDTLRTNPELIAGRGVKVEDILKDDETLTSYLLRDVPLTQSVVDQLVHAQIRPEQVTYAGLNY
;
A
#
# COMPACT_ATOMS: atom_id res chain seq x y z
N MET A 1 57.00 77.67 12.18
CA MET A 1 56.56 76.56 13.07
C MET A 1 56.17 75.38 12.19
N GLY A 2 56.73 74.19 12.42
CA GLY A 2 56.45 73.03 11.56
C GLY A 2 55.04 72.48 11.81
N THR A 3 54.33 72.10 10.76
CA THR A 3 52.99 71.49 10.81
C THR A 3 52.89 70.33 11.82
N ASN A 4 53.95 69.53 11.96
CA ASN A 4 54.04 68.42 12.90
C ASN A 4 53.93 68.82 14.37
N SER A 5 54.48 69.98 14.77
CA SER A 5 54.39 70.44 16.17
C SER A 5 52.98 70.90 16.50
N GLN A 6 52.28 71.50 15.54
CA GLN A 6 50.90 71.94 15.68
C GLN A 6 49.92 70.76 15.77
N VAL A 7 50.10 69.71 14.95
CA VAL A 7 49.30 68.46 15.02
C VAL A 7 49.48 67.76 16.38
N ARG A 8 50.71 67.67 16.88
CA ARG A 8 50.98 67.06 18.19
C ARG A 8 50.28 67.83 19.33
N LEU A 9 50.28 69.16 19.26
CA LEU A 9 49.59 70.00 20.26
C LEU A 9 48.08 69.78 20.23
N LEU A 10 47.49 69.66 19.03
CA LEU A 10 46.05 69.40 18.84
C LEU A 10 45.64 68.01 19.34
N LEU A 11 46.43 66.97 19.06
CA LEU A 11 46.20 65.63 19.60
C LEU A 11 46.33 65.61 21.13
N TRP A 12 47.33 66.29 21.68
CA TRP A 12 47.52 66.38 23.13
C TRP A 12 46.37 67.12 23.83
N LYS A 13 45.85 68.20 23.22
CA LYS A 13 44.64 68.89 23.70
C LYS A 13 43.43 67.95 23.71
N ASN A 14 43.16 67.26 22.60
CA ASN A 14 42.02 66.32 22.49
C ASN A 14 42.15 65.15 23.48
N TRP A 15 43.34 64.59 23.62
CA TRP A 15 43.63 63.53 24.59
C TRP A 15 43.40 63.99 26.03
N THR A 16 43.91 65.17 26.39
CA THR A 16 43.77 65.72 27.74
C THR A 16 42.31 66.00 28.09
N VAL A 17 41.52 66.48 27.12
CA VAL A 17 40.06 66.67 27.28
C VAL A 17 39.36 65.33 27.55
N ARG A 18 39.64 64.29 26.74
CA ARG A 18 39.08 62.94 26.96
C ARG A 18 39.51 62.33 28.30
N LYS A 19 40.76 62.54 28.72
CA LYS A 19 41.30 62.05 30.01
C LYS A 19 40.62 62.70 31.22
N ARG A 20 40.19 63.96 31.11
CA ARG A 20 39.47 64.68 32.18
C ARG A 20 38.00 64.24 32.26
N GLN A 21 37.38 63.85 31.14
CA GLN A 21 35.99 63.37 31.08
C GLN A 21 35.88 61.83 31.15
N LYS A 22 36.35 61.24 32.25
CA LYS A 22 36.42 59.76 32.42
C LYS A 22 35.08 59.05 32.25
N ALA A 23 33.99 59.62 32.76
CA ALA A 23 32.65 59.03 32.66
C ALA A 23 32.13 58.97 31.21
N ARG A 24 32.38 60.03 30.43
CA ARG A 24 31.96 60.10 29.02
C ARG A 24 32.75 59.09 28.17
N LEU A 25 34.06 59.00 28.38
CA LEU A 25 34.91 58.01 27.72
C LEU A 25 34.48 56.57 28.05
N PHE A 26 34.13 56.31 29.32
CA PHE A 26 33.66 54.99 29.73
C PHE A 26 32.35 54.61 29.04
N MET A 27 31.36 55.51 28.99
CA MET A 27 30.10 55.28 28.26
C MET A 27 30.33 55.09 26.76
N GLU A 28 31.23 55.87 26.15
CA GLU A 28 31.60 55.75 24.72
C GLU A 28 32.22 54.39 24.40
N ILE A 29 32.97 53.78 25.33
CA ILE A 29 33.54 52.43 25.20
C ILE A 29 32.53 51.34 25.56
N MET A 30 31.72 51.52 26.60
CA MET A 30 30.75 50.52 27.07
C MET A 30 29.59 50.34 26.09
N TRP A 31 29.16 51.41 25.42
CA TRP A 31 28.08 51.36 24.43
C TRP A 31 28.30 50.29 23.34
N PRO A 32 29.41 50.29 22.57
CA PRO A 32 29.65 49.24 21.57
C PRO A 32 29.82 47.86 22.20
N VAL A 33 30.41 47.76 23.39
CA VAL A 33 30.57 46.47 24.10
C VAL A 33 29.22 45.84 24.43
N VAL A 34 28.27 46.63 24.96
CA VAL A 34 26.90 46.16 25.26
C VAL A 34 26.18 45.74 23.98
N LEU A 35 26.31 46.49 22.89
CA LEU A 35 25.73 46.12 21.60
C LEU A 35 26.29 44.77 21.09
N PHE A 36 27.60 44.56 21.15
CA PHE A 36 28.21 43.29 20.76
C PHE A 36 27.78 42.13 21.65
N ILE A 37 27.69 42.33 22.97
CA ILE A 37 27.20 41.31 23.89
C ILE A 37 25.75 40.94 23.55
N GLY A 38 24.89 41.94 23.27
CA GLY A 38 23.52 41.72 22.82
C GLY A 38 23.44 40.89 21.54
N LEU A 39 24.27 41.19 20.53
CA LEU A 39 24.33 40.43 19.28
C LEU A 39 24.81 38.99 19.49
N VAL A 40 25.81 38.77 20.35
CA VAL A 40 26.29 37.43 20.70
C VAL A 40 25.21 36.65 21.44
N TRP A 41 24.49 37.28 22.36
CA TRP A 41 23.36 36.67 23.05
C TRP A 41 22.24 36.30 22.07
N LEU A 42 21.88 37.20 21.15
CA LEU A 42 20.87 36.94 20.12
C LEU A 42 21.27 35.77 19.21
N ARG A 43 22.54 35.70 18.81
CA ARG A 43 23.09 34.59 18.03
C ARG A 43 23.11 33.27 18.81
N ARG A 44 23.31 33.33 20.12
CA ARG A 44 23.28 32.15 20.99
C ARG A 44 21.85 31.66 21.23
N ALA A 45 20.89 32.58 21.33
CA ALA A 45 19.47 32.28 21.46
C ALA A 45 18.87 31.71 20.16
N ASN A 46 19.40 32.12 19.00
CA ASN A 46 18.99 31.63 17.68
C ASN A 46 20.14 30.81 17.05
N PRO A 47 20.40 29.57 17.50
CA PRO A 47 21.37 28.73 16.84
C PRO A 47 20.95 28.52 15.38
N LEU A 48 21.90 28.62 14.46
CA LEU A 48 21.69 28.26 13.08
C LEU A 48 21.31 26.76 13.03
N TYR A 49 20.10 26.46 12.60
CA TYR A 49 19.69 25.09 12.32
C TYR A 49 20.53 24.57 11.15
N ARG A 50 21.55 23.76 11.47
CA ARG A 50 22.27 22.99 10.45
C ARG A 50 21.39 21.82 10.05
N GLN A 51 20.67 22.00 8.95
CA GLN A 51 20.04 20.89 8.27
C GLN A 51 21.11 20.19 7.43
N HIS A 52 21.08 18.86 7.46
CA HIS A 52 21.86 18.05 6.54
C HIS A 52 21.28 18.17 5.12
N GLU A 53 22.06 17.77 4.11
CA GLU A 53 21.53 17.58 2.76
C GLU A 53 20.38 16.57 2.84
N CYS A 54 19.17 17.05 2.55
CA CYS A 54 17.93 16.34 2.80
C CYS A 54 17.45 15.67 1.52
N HIS A 55 17.45 14.35 1.51
CA HIS A 55 16.98 13.54 0.41
C HIS A 55 15.59 13.01 0.70
N PHE A 56 14.69 13.15 -0.28
CA PHE A 56 13.29 12.75 -0.15
C PHE A 56 12.99 11.57 -1.09
N PRO A 57 12.23 10.57 -0.61
CA PRO A 57 11.72 9.53 -1.50
C PRO A 57 10.82 10.14 -2.57
N ASN A 58 10.90 9.61 -3.79
CA ASN A 58 10.02 10.01 -4.87
C ASN A 58 8.57 9.58 -4.60
N LYS A 59 7.61 10.47 -4.88
CA LYS A 59 6.17 10.16 -4.82
C LYS A 59 5.68 9.85 -6.22
N ALA A 60 5.16 8.64 -6.41
CA ALA A 60 4.56 8.24 -7.66
C ALA A 60 3.20 8.94 -7.84
N MET A 61 2.90 9.35 -9.08
CA MET A 61 1.57 9.80 -9.47
C MET A 61 0.70 8.59 -9.84
N PRO A 62 -0.65 8.72 -9.83
CA PRO A 62 -1.54 7.63 -10.25
C PRO A 62 -1.26 7.11 -11.67
N SER A 63 -0.71 7.97 -12.54
CA SER A 63 -0.30 7.64 -13.91
C SER A 63 0.86 6.65 -14.01
N THR A 64 1.68 6.53 -12.97
CA THR A 64 2.80 5.56 -12.89
C THR A 64 2.34 4.20 -12.36
N GLY A 65 1.06 4.06 -12.01
CA GLY A 65 0.46 2.87 -11.42
C GLY A 65 -0.16 3.17 -10.05
N ILE A 66 -1.32 2.55 -9.79
CA ILE A 66 -2.09 2.75 -8.56
C ILE A 66 -1.33 2.20 -7.33
N LEU A 67 -0.63 1.07 -7.49
CA LEU A 67 0.10 0.44 -6.38
C LEU A 67 1.29 1.30 -5.90
N PRO A 68 2.21 1.77 -6.78
CA PRO A 68 3.26 2.73 -6.37
C PRO A 68 2.70 4.02 -5.78
N TRP A 69 1.56 4.51 -6.30
CA TRP A 69 0.90 5.72 -5.80
C TRP A 69 0.38 5.53 -4.35
N ILE A 70 -0.32 4.44 -4.07
CA ILE A 70 -0.81 4.12 -2.72
C ILE A 70 0.37 3.91 -1.76
N GLN A 71 1.40 3.18 -2.18
CA GLN A 71 2.61 2.99 -1.38
C GLN A 71 3.27 4.34 -1.05
N GLY A 72 3.32 5.27 -1.99
CA GLY A 72 3.82 6.62 -1.77
C GLY A 72 3.02 7.42 -0.72
N ILE A 73 1.70 7.24 -0.68
CA ILE A 73 0.82 7.89 0.31
C ILE A 73 1.06 7.31 1.70
N PHE A 74 1.02 5.99 1.85
CA PHE A 74 1.09 5.35 3.16
C PHE A 74 2.52 5.28 3.72
N CYS A 75 3.52 4.94 2.89
CA CYS A 75 4.89 4.78 3.36
C CYS A 75 5.64 6.11 3.53
N ASN A 76 5.21 7.20 2.87
CA ASN A 76 5.90 8.49 2.88
C ASN A 76 5.01 9.68 3.28
N ALA A 77 3.99 9.44 4.11
CA ALA A 77 3.04 10.46 4.57
C ALA A 77 3.72 11.61 5.34
N ASN A 78 4.70 11.28 6.19
CA ASN A 78 5.36 12.24 7.09
C ASN A 78 6.61 12.91 6.47
N ASN A 79 6.89 12.69 5.18
CA ASN A 79 8.07 13.18 4.45
C ASN A 79 9.38 13.10 5.29
N PRO A 80 9.81 11.90 5.73
CA PRO A 80 11.10 11.73 6.38
C PRO A 80 12.23 12.26 5.50
N CYS A 81 13.14 12.99 6.15
CA CYS A 81 14.34 13.54 5.55
C CYS A 81 15.51 12.58 5.77
N PHE A 82 16.17 12.14 4.70
CA PHE A 82 17.34 11.26 4.78
C PHE A 82 18.64 12.02 4.50
N GLN A 83 19.72 11.67 5.20
CA GLN A 83 21.06 12.23 4.99
C GLN A 83 21.76 11.74 3.72
N HIS A 84 21.23 10.69 3.10
CA HIS A 84 21.85 10.03 1.95
C HIS A 84 20.83 9.89 0.83
N PRO A 85 21.28 9.92 -0.44
CA PRO A 85 20.40 9.82 -1.59
C PRO A 85 19.59 8.53 -1.53
N THR A 86 18.28 8.67 -1.76
CA THR A 86 17.38 7.51 -1.79
C THR A 86 17.55 6.74 -3.10
N ARG A 87 17.17 5.46 -3.13
CA ARG A 87 17.35 4.63 -4.34
C ARG A 87 16.62 5.20 -5.57
N GLY A 88 15.52 5.93 -5.35
CA GLY A 88 14.77 6.59 -6.43
C GLY A 88 15.43 7.83 -7.01
N GLU A 89 16.49 8.36 -6.38
CA GLU A 89 17.29 9.47 -6.94
C GLU A 89 18.45 8.97 -7.81
N SER A 90 18.74 7.66 -7.79
CA SER A 90 19.79 7.07 -8.61
C SER A 90 19.33 6.92 -10.06
N PRO A 91 20.18 7.22 -11.06
CA PRO A 91 19.79 7.11 -12.47
C PRO A 91 19.43 5.67 -12.82
N GLY A 92 18.27 5.49 -13.47
CA GLY A 92 17.77 4.17 -13.88
C GLY A 92 16.94 3.41 -12.83
N LEU A 93 16.85 3.89 -11.58
CA LEU A 93 15.94 3.33 -10.58
C LEU A 93 14.83 4.33 -10.24
N VAL A 94 13.58 3.91 -10.43
CA VAL A 94 12.40 4.73 -10.15
C VAL A 94 11.65 4.26 -8.89
N SER A 95 11.85 3.03 -8.43
CA SER A 95 11.11 2.50 -7.28
C SER A 95 11.97 2.43 -6.01
N ASN A 96 11.54 3.14 -4.97
CA ASN A 96 12.13 3.04 -3.63
C ASN A 96 11.46 1.92 -2.77
N TYR A 97 10.37 1.32 -3.27
CA TYR A 97 9.47 0.46 -2.49
C TYR A 97 9.58 -1.05 -2.80
N ASN A 98 10.58 -1.47 -3.59
CA ASN A 98 10.68 -2.83 -4.12
C ASN A 98 10.74 -3.94 -3.04
N ASN A 99 11.17 -3.61 -1.81
CA ASN A 99 11.24 -4.55 -0.68
C ASN A 99 10.14 -4.34 0.37
N SER A 100 9.12 -3.52 0.08
CA SER A 100 8.01 -3.30 1.01
C SER A 100 7.11 -4.54 1.08
N ILE A 101 6.50 -4.79 2.25
CA ILE A 101 5.58 -5.93 2.46
C ILE A 101 4.45 -5.91 1.43
N LEU A 102 3.93 -4.71 1.12
CA LEU A 102 2.89 -4.52 0.11
C LEU A 102 3.36 -4.88 -1.31
N ALA A 103 4.60 -4.55 -1.68
CA ALA A 103 5.14 -4.93 -2.98
C ALA A 103 5.32 -6.44 -3.10
N ARG A 104 5.81 -7.10 -2.03
CA ARG A 104 5.95 -8.57 -1.97
C ARG A 104 4.60 -9.27 -2.02
N PHE A 105 3.66 -8.84 -1.18
CA PHE A 105 2.30 -9.35 -1.16
C PHE A 105 1.62 -9.22 -2.53
N TRP A 106 1.79 -8.08 -3.20
CA TRP A 106 1.23 -7.89 -4.54
C TRP A 106 1.87 -8.82 -5.57
N ALA A 107 3.20 -8.98 -5.54
CA ALA A 107 3.90 -9.91 -6.42
C ALA A 107 3.45 -11.36 -6.18
N ASP A 108 3.35 -11.78 -4.91
CA ASP A 108 2.88 -13.11 -4.52
C ASP A 108 1.42 -13.33 -4.94
N ALA A 109 0.54 -12.34 -4.73
CA ALA A 109 -0.85 -12.42 -5.15
C ALA A 109 -0.99 -12.52 -6.68
N GLN A 110 -0.16 -11.77 -7.42
CA GLN A 110 -0.14 -11.82 -8.88
C GLN A 110 0.40 -13.17 -9.39
N GLU A 111 1.43 -13.73 -8.76
CA GLU A 111 1.96 -15.06 -9.08
C GLU A 111 0.88 -16.13 -8.85
N LEU A 112 0.24 -16.13 -7.67
CA LEU A 112 -0.83 -17.07 -7.33
C LEU A 112 -2.03 -16.94 -8.30
N LEU A 113 -2.49 -15.72 -8.58
CA LEU A 113 -3.67 -15.50 -9.43
C LEU A 113 -3.46 -15.86 -10.90
N PHE A 114 -2.26 -15.61 -11.45
CA PHE A 114 -2.03 -15.71 -12.90
C PHE A 114 -1.18 -16.91 -13.32
N LYS A 115 -0.47 -17.57 -12.40
CA LYS A 115 0.51 -18.60 -12.76
C LYS A 115 0.14 -19.98 -12.26
N ASP A 116 -0.69 -20.10 -11.22
CA ASP A 116 -1.08 -21.41 -10.70
C ASP A 116 -2.23 -22.02 -11.53
N PRO A 117 -2.04 -23.22 -12.11
CA PRO A 117 -3.10 -23.95 -12.81
C PRO A 117 -4.24 -24.40 -11.86
N GLU A 118 -4.00 -24.37 -10.54
CA GLU A 118 -5.02 -24.58 -9.49
C GLU A 118 -6.08 -23.47 -9.47
N PHE A 119 -5.76 -22.23 -9.85
CA PHE A 119 -6.78 -21.17 -9.95
C PHE A 119 -7.77 -21.43 -11.09
N LEU A 120 -7.32 -22.09 -12.16
CA LEU A 120 -8.20 -22.58 -13.22
C LEU A 120 -9.16 -23.66 -12.70
N GLN A 121 -8.69 -24.52 -11.78
CA GLN A 121 -9.54 -25.47 -11.08
C GLN A 121 -10.50 -24.78 -10.10
N LEU A 122 -10.07 -23.73 -9.40
CA LEU A 122 -10.97 -22.92 -8.56
C LEU A 122 -12.08 -22.27 -9.38
N GLY A 123 -11.76 -21.77 -10.59
CA GLY A 123 -12.75 -21.27 -11.54
C GLY A 123 -13.73 -22.36 -12.00
N ARG A 124 -13.24 -23.60 -12.21
CA ARG A 124 -14.07 -24.76 -12.54
C ARG A 124 -14.99 -25.15 -11.39
N LEU A 125 -14.46 -25.24 -10.17
CA LEU A 125 -15.21 -25.49 -8.94
C LEU A 125 -16.26 -24.40 -8.69
N TRP A 126 -15.93 -23.13 -8.95
CA TRP A 126 -16.89 -22.03 -8.85
C TRP A 126 -18.04 -22.18 -9.85
N GLY A 127 -17.74 -22.61 -11.08
CA GLY A 127 -18.75 -22.94 -12.09
C GLY A 127 -19.66 -24.10 -11.67
N GLU A 128 -19.09 -25.16 -11.08
CA GLU A 128 -19.83 -26.30 -10.53
C GLU A 128 -20.73 -25.89 -9.35
N LEU A 129 -20.22 -25.03 -8.45
CA LEU A 129 -20.96 -24.52 -7.31
C LEU A 129 -22.12 -23.61 -7.72
N MET A 130 -21.93 -22.80 -8.77
CA MET A 130 -22.99 -21.96 -9.36
C MET A 130 -24.07 -22.80 -10.07
N ALA A 131 -23.67 -23.88 -10.76
CA ALA A 131 -24.63 -24.80 -11.37
C ALA A 131 -25.51 -25.47 -10.30
N MET A 132 -24.89 -25.93 -9.21
CA MET A 132 -25.59 -26.50 -8.06
C MET A 132 -26.51 -25.47 -7.38
N SER A 133 -26.03 -24.22 -7.19
CA SER A 133 -26.84 -23.18 -6.55
C SER A 133 -28.05 -22.79 -7.39
N ASN A 134 -27.90 -22.69 -8.71
CA ASN A 134 -29.01 -22.38 -9.62
C ASN A 134 -30.05 -23.51 -9.65
N PHE A 135 -29.62 -24.76 -9.59
CA PHE A 135 -30.52 -25.91 -9.47
C PHE A 135 -31.29 -25.88 -8.14
N MET A 136 -30.59 -25.62 -7.03
CA MET A 136 -31.19 -25.51 -5.71
C MET A 136 -32.16 -24.32 -5.61
N ASP A 137 -31.84 -23.20 -6.26
CA ASP A 137 -32.71 -22.03 -6.32
C ASP A 137 -33.94 -22.29 -7.20
N THR A 138 -33.80 -23.05 -8.29
CA THR A 138 -34.92 -23.47 -9.14
C THR A 138 -35.88 -24.38 -8.37
N LEU A 139 -35.36 -25.33 -7.57
CA LEU A 139 -36.15 -26.17 -6.67
C LEU A 139 -36.90 -25.36 -5.60
N ARG A 140 -36.27 -24.29 -5.09
CA ARG A 140 -36.84 -23.43 -4.05
C ARG A 140 -37.91 -22.47 -4.57
N THR A 141 -37.71 -21.92 -5.77
CA THR A 141 -38.54 -20.84 -6.32
C THR A 141 -39.77 -21.36 -7.06
N ASN A 142 -39.69 -22.56 -7.66
CA ASN A 142 -40.80 -23.20 -8.36
C ASN A 142 -41.04 -24.64 -7.87
N PRO A 143 -41.42 -24.85 -6.60
CA PRO A 143 -41.60 -26.19 -6.05
C PRO A 143 -42.72 -26.97 -6.76
N GLU A 144 -43.77 -26.30 -7.23
CA GLU A 144 -44.93 -26.91 -7.92
C GLU A 144 -44.58 -27.57 -9.27
N LEU A 145 -43.47 -27.18 -9.90
CA LEU A 145 -43.06 -27.73 -11.21
C LEU A 145 -42.45 -29.14 -11.08
N ILE A 146 -41.95 -29.46 -9.88
CA ILE A 146 -41.16 -30.65 -9.57
C ILE A 146 -41.87 -31.51 -8.50
N ALA A 147 -42.68 -30.89 -7.65
CA ALA A 147 -43.44 -31.56 -6.60
C ALA A 147 -44.43 -32.56 -7.21
N GLY A 148 -44.32 -33.83 -6.83
CA GLY A 148 -45.15 -34.92 -7.32
C GLY A 148 -44.86 -35.46 -8.74
N ARG A 149 -44.16 -34.70 -9.60
CA ARG A 149 -43.82 -35.13 -10.98
C ARG A 149 -42.47 -35.86 -11.08
N GLY A 150 -41.59 -35.66 -10.10
CA GLY A 150 -40.24 -36.23 -10.09
C GLY A 150 -39.32 -35.61 -11.15
N VAL A 151 -38.01 -35.65 -10.90
CA VAL A 151 -36.99 -35.20 -11.86
C VAL A 151 -36.36 -36.44 -12.47
N LYS A 152 -36.30 -36.54 -13.80
CA LYS A 152 -35.60 -37.65 -14.42
C LYS A 152 -34.10 -37.49 -14.23
N VAL A 153 -33.40 -38.61 -14.07
CA VAL A 153 -31.94 -38.61 -13.93
C VAL A 153 -31.28 -37.99 -15.16
N GLU A 154 -31.76 -38.29 -16.37
CA GLU A 154 -31.27 -37.68 -17.62
C GLU A 154 -31.27 -36.14 -17.62
N ASP A 155 -32.27 -35.50 -17.00
CA ASP A 155 -32.40 -34.03 -16.97
C ASP A 155 -31.42 -33.36 -15.97
N ILE A 156 -30.82 -34.14 -15.07
CA ILE A 156 -29.82 -33.69 -14.08
C ILE A 156 -28.41 -33.90 -14.63
N LEU A 157 -28.22 -34.89 -15.50
CA LEU A 157 -26.94 -35.10 -16.17
C LEU A 157 -26.65 -33.92 -17.09
N LYS A 158 -25.41 -33.45 -17.03
CA LYS A 158 -24.90 -32.47 -17.98
C LYS A 158 -24.67 -33.16 -19.32
N ASP A 159 -25.13 -32.53 -20.41
CA ASP A 159 -24.91 -33.03 -21.77
C ASP A 159 -23.40 -33.23 -22.04
N ASP A 160 -23.06 -34.30 -22.78
CA ASP A 160 -21.68 -34.72 -23.14
C ASP A 160 -20.80 -35.35 -22.02
N GLU A 161 -21.38 -35.78 -20.90
CA GLU A 161 -20.62 -36.48 -19.84
C GLU A 161 -20.52 -38.01 -20.03
N THR A 162 -19.42 -38.61 -19.54
CA THR A 162 -19.11 -40.06 -19.73
C THR A 162 -19.78 -41.00 -18.72
N LEU A 163 -20.87 -40.60 -18.05
CA LEU A 163 -21.44 -41.40 -16.97
C LEU A 163 -21.99 -42.75 -17.47
N THR A 164 -22.69 -42.75 -18.60
CA THR A 164 -23.27 -43.96 -19.21
C THR A 164 -22.16 -44.95 -19.61
N SER A 165 -21.04 -44.46 -20.15
CA SER A 165 -19.92 -45.31 -20.52
C SER A 165 -19.15 -45.83 -19.31
N TYR A 166 -19.03 -45.05 -18.24
CA TYR A 166 -18.45 -45.47 -16.96
C TYR A 166 -19.28 -46.58 -16.29
N LEU A 167 -20.60 -46.43 -16.20
CA LEU A 167 -21.49 -47.41 -15.58
C LEU A 167 -21.47 -48.77 -16.31
N LEU A 168 -21.28 -48.75 -17.63
CA LEU A 168 -21.16 -49.96 -18.45
C LEU A 168 -19.78 -50.62 -18.37
N ARG A 169 -18.70 -49.83 -18.29
CA ARG A 169 -17.33 -50.34 -18.37
C ARG A 169 -16.72 -50.67 -17.01
N ASP A 170 -16.91 -49.79 -16.03
CA ASP A 170 -16.16 -49.81 -14.77
C ASP A 170 -17.02 -50.29 -13.59
N VAL A 171 -18.38 -50.23 -13.69
CA VAL A 171 -19.36 -50.74 -12.68
C VAL A 171 -20.08 -52.04 -13.14
N PRO A 172 -19.50 -52.74 -14.12
CA PRO A 172 -20.15 -53.63 -15.10
C PRO A 172 -21.67 -53.84 -14.99
N LEU A 173 -22.47 -52.77 -15.17
CA LEU A 173 -23.93 -52.90 -15.22
C LEU A 173 -24.38 -53.33 -16.63
N THR A 174 -25.44 -54.14 -16.70
CA THR A 174 -26.07 -54.51 -17.97
C THR A 174 -26.73 -53.30 -18.62
N GLN A 175 -26.72 -53.19 -19.96
CA GLN A 175 -27.34 -52.06 -20.69
C GLN A 175 -28.78 -51.77 -20.27
N SER A 176 -29.58 -52.79 -19.99
CA SER A 176 -30.97 -52.63 -19.52
C SER A 176 -31.08 -51.93 -18.17
N VAL A 177 -30.12 -52.15 -17.27
CA VAL A 177 -30.10 -51.53 -15.93
C VAL A 177 -29.64 -50.08 -16.03
N VAL A 178 -28.67 -49.80 -16.89
CA VAL A 178 -28.21 -48.41 -17.14
C VAL A 178 -29.32 -47.59 -17.77
N ASP A 179 -30.04 -48.16 -18.76
CA ASP A 179 -31.18 -47.50 -19.39
C ASP A 179 -32.32 -47.21 -18.40
N GLN A 180 -32.64 -48.17 -17.53
CA GLN A 180 -33.60 -47.97 -16.45
C GLN A 180 -33.15 -46.91 -15.44
N LEU A 181 -31.84 -46.82 -15.17
CA LEU A 181 -31.27 -45.88 -14.20
C LEU A 181 -31.28 -44.44 -14.74
N VAL A 182 -30.95 -44.25 -16.03
CA VAL A 182 -30.93 -42.93 -16.68
C VAL A 182 -32.34 -42.36 -16.84
N HIS A 183 -33.33 -43.21 -17.12
CA HIS A 183 -34.74 -42.79 -17.22
C HIS A 183 -35.51 -42.83 -15.88
N ALA A 184 -34.83 -43.18 -14.77
CA ALA A 184 -35.44 -43.21 -13.45
C ALA A 184 -35.88 -41.81 -13.01
N GLN A 185 -37.00 -41.73 -12.28
CA GLN A 185 -37.49 -40.48 -11.70
C GLN A 185 -37.11 -40.40 -10.23
N ILE A 186 -36.40 -39.35 -9.86
CA ILE A 186 -36.04 -39.04 -8.48
C ILE A 186 -37.08 -38.08 -7.90
N ARG A 187 -37.56 -38.36 -6.69
CA ARG A 187 -38.41 -37.45 -5.92
C ARG A 187 -37.56 -36.67 -4.92
N PRO A 188 -37.14 -35.43 -5.23
CA PRO A 188 -36.23 -34.67 -4.36
C PRO A 188 -36.81 -34.38 -2.98
N GLU A 189 -38.14 -34.37 -2.84
CA GLU A 189 -38.88 -34.24 -1.57
C GLU A 189 -38.51 -35.32 -0.53
N GLN A 190 -38.09 -36.51 -0.96
CA GLN A 190 -37.74 -37.62 -0.07
C GLN A 190 -36.26 -37.61 0.34
N VAL A 191 -35.42 -36.88 -0.39
CA VAL A 191 -33.97 -36.82 -0.17
C VAL A 191 -33.61 -35.89 1.00
N THR A 192 -34.45 -34.88 1.29
CA THR A 192 -34.23 -33.93 2.39
C THR A 192 -34.45 -34.51 3.79
N TYR A 193 -35.19 -35.62 3.92
CA TYR A 193 -35.49 -36.23 5.23
C TYR A 193 -34.42 -37.21 5.74
N ALA A 194 -33.50 -37.66 4.88
CA ALA A 194 -32.46 -38.62 5.27
C ALA A 194 -31.13 -37.98 5.72
N GLY A 195 -30.94 -36.66 5.52
CA GLY A 195 -29.65 -35.99 5.70
C GLY A 195 -29.53 -35.00 6.87
N LEU A 196 -30.59 -34.78 7.67
CA LEU A 196 -30.59 -33.79 8.77
C LEU A 196 -30.87 -34.40 10.15
N ASN A 197 -30.67 -35.70 10.31
CA ASN A 197 -30.68 -36.35 11.63
C ASN A 197 -29.26 -36.75 12.03
N TYR A 198 -28.41 -35.76 12.29
CA TYR A 198 -27.31 -35.80 13.27
C TYR A 198 -27.10 -34.40 13.83
#